data_AF-A0A377TV94-F1
#
_entry.id   AF-A0A377TV94-F1
#
_cell.length_a   1.000
_cell.length_b   1.000
_cell.length_c   1.000
_cell.angle_alpha   90.00
_cell.angle_beta   90.00
_cell.angle_gamma   90.00
#
_symmetry.space_group_name_H-M   'P 1'
#
loop_
_entity.id
_entity.type
_entity.pdbx_description
1 polymer ?
#
loop_
_entity_poly.entity_id
_entity_poly.type
_entity_poly.pdbx_seq_one_letter_code
_entity_poly.pdbx_strand_id
1 'polypeptide(L)'
;MRNLGGAIGIALCGTMLNDRTNLHYSRLADHLNNANLAMSDFVQRSAANFTVQGISPDAAQTAALKNLSALALREARTQAFSDAFYLIMMGFLLAALLVPLMKKPPAH
;
A
#
# COMPACT_ATOMS: atom_id res chain seq x y z
N MET A 1 -24.90 -5.73 20.64
CA MET A 1 -24.28 -5.13 19.43
C MET A 1 -22.79 -4.81 19.62
N ARG A 2 -21.97 -5.76 20.12
CA ARG A 2 -20.52 -5.52 20.38
C ARG A 2 -19.60 -5.95 19.22
N ASN A 3 -20.08 -6.79 18.29
CA ASN A 3 -19.31 -7.27 17.13
C ASN A 3 -19.43 -6.34 15.89
N LEU A 4 -20.44 -5.46 15.86
CA LEU A 4 -20.74 -4.65 14.68
C LEU A 4 -19.62 -3.61 14.41
N GLY A 5 -19.08 -3.00 15.47
CA GLY A 5 -17.98 -2.03 15.34
C GLY A 5 -16.70 -2.66 14.78
N GLY A 6 -16.38 -3.89 15.18
CA GLY A 6 -15.22 -4.63 14.66
C GLY A 6 -15.37 -4.95 13.17
N ALA A 7 -16.53 -5.47 12.76
CA ALA A 7 -16.82 -5.78 11.36
C ALA A 7 -16.78 -4.53 10.46
N ILE A 8 -17.36 -3.42 10.90
CA ILE A 8 -17.31 -2.14 10.17
C ILE A 8 -15.86 -1.64 10.06
N GLY A 9 -15.10 -1.69 11.15
CA GLY A 9 -13.68 -1.27 11.15
C GLY A 9 -12.83 -2.07 10.16
N ILE A 10 -12.99 -3.40 10.14
CA ILE A 10 -12.29 -4.28 9.20
C ILE A 10 -12.69 -3.96 7.75
N ALA A 11 -13.98 -3.78 7.48
CA ALA A 11 -14.45 -3.44 6.13
C ALA A 11 -13.88 -2.10 5.65
N LEU A 12 -13.93 -1.06 6.49
CA LEU A 12 -13.36 0.25 6.17
C LEU A 12 -11.86 0.17 5.90
N CYS A 13 -11.11 -0.53 6.74
CA CYS A 13 -9.66 -0.69 6.55
C CYS A 13 -9.35 -1.48 5.26
N GLY A 14 -10.10 -2.53 4.96
CA GLY A 14 -9.94 -3.31 3.73
C GLY A 14 -10.20 -2.47 2.47
N THR A 15 -11.30 -1.72 2.46
CA THR A 15 -11.64 -0.81 1.35
C THR A 15 -10.56 0.27 1.19
N MET A 16 -10.14 0.90 2.28
CA MET A 16 -9.12 1.93 2.26
C MET A 16 -7.77 1.41 1.77
N LEU A 17 -7.34 0.23 2.25
CA LEU A 17 -6.08 -0.39 1.83
C LEU A 17 -6.08 -0.67 0.33
N ASN A 18 -7.20 -1.16 -0.22
CA ASN A 18 -7.33 -1.41 -1.66
C ASN A 18 -7.27 -0.11 -2.47
N ASP A 19 -8.08 0.89 -2.12
CA ASP A 19 -8.15 2.17 -2.83
C ASP A 19 -6.81 2.93 -2.77
N ARG A 20 -6.23 3.04 -1.58
CA ARG A 20 -4.94 3.72 -1.38
C ARG A 20 -3.78 2.99 -2.02
N THR A 21 -3.77 1.65 -2.02
CA THR A 21 -2.74 0.90 -2.76
C THR A 21 -2.80 1.22 -4.25
N ASN A 22 -4.00 1.26 -4.85
CA ASN A 22 -4.15 1.58 -6.26
C ASN A 22 -3.72 3.02 -6.57
N LEU A 23 -4.11 3.98 -5.72
CA LEU A 23 -3.71 5.38 -5.85
C LEU A 23 -2.19 5.56 -5.78
N HIS A 24 -1.55 4.99 -4.76
CA HIS A 24 -0.09 5.09 -4.59
C HIS A 24 0.65 4.36 -5.71
N TYR A 25 0.15 3.20 -6.16
CA TYR A 25 0.73 2.47 -7.29
C TYR A 25 0.65 3.28 -8.58
N SER A 26 -0.49 3.89 -8.89
CA SER A 26 -0.65 4.76 -10.07
C SER A 26 0.34 5.92 -10.03
N ARG A 27 0.46 6.60 -8.89
CA ARG A 27 1.41 7.71 -8.72
C ARG A 27 2.85 7.25 -8.88
N LEU A 28 3.23 6.08 -8.35
CA LEU A 28 4.56 5.53 -8.58
C LEU A 28 4.77 5.22 -10.06
N ALA A 29 3.80 4.58 -10.71
CA ALA A 29 3.87 4.20 -12.11
C ALA A 29 4.04 5.41 -13.05
N ASP A 30 3.40 6.54 -12.75
CA ASP A 30 3.56 7.79 -13.53
C ASP A 30 5.03 8.26 -13.58
N HIS A 31 5.79 8.01 -12.51
CA HIS A 31 7.22 8.32 -12.42
C HIS A 31 8.13 7.22 -12.98
N LEU A 32 7.60 6.02 -13.25
CA LEU A 32 8.33 4.89 -13.83
C LEU A 32 8.18 4.87 -15.35
N ASN A 33 8.68 5.93 -15.99
CA ASN A 33 8.65 6.09 -17.44
C ASN A 33 10.07 6.13 -18.04
N ASN A 34 10.17 6.14 -19.36
CA ASN A 34 11.45 6.11 -20.08
C ASN A 34 12.36 7.33 -19.83
N ALA A 35 11.82 8.45 -19.33
CA ALA A 35 12.64 9.60 -18.95
C ALA A 35 13.32 9.42 -17.58
N ASN A 36 12.89 8.44 -16.79
CA ASN A 36 13.51 8.09 -15.53
C ASN A 36 14.74 7.21 -15.77
N LEU A 37 15.93 7.83 -15.72
CA LEU A 37 17.20 7.14 -15.91
C LEU A 37 17.43 6.05 -14.86
N ALA A 38 17.02 6.26 -13.60
CA ALA A 38 17.20 5.27 -12.54
C ALA A 38 16.33 4.02 -12.78
N MET A 39 15.11 4.19 -13.31
CA MET A 39 14.26 3.08 -13.72
C MET A 39 14.89 2.30 -14.88
N SER A 40 15.41 3.01 -15.88
CA SER A 40 16.08 2.40 -17.04
C SER A 40 17.30 1.59 -16.61
N ASP A 41 18.16 2.16 -15.76
CA ASP A 41 19.33 1.50 -15.19
C ASP A 41 18.96 0.25 -14.37
N PHE A 42 17.92 0.34 -13.55
CA PHE A 42 17.42 -0.79 -12.76
C PHE A 42 16.99 -1.94 -13.67
N VAL A 43 16.18 -1.66 -14.68
CA VAL A 43 15.67 -2.67 -15.61
C VAL A 43 16.81 -3.30 -16.38
N GLN A 44 17.75 -2.51 -16.92
CA GLN A 44 18.89 -3.01 -17.66
C GLN A 44 19.78 -3.93 -16.80
N ARG A 45 20.12 -3.51 -15.58
CA ARG A 45 20.93 -4.32 -14.65
C ARG A 45 20.19 -5.61 -14.26
N SER A 46 18.89 -5.51 -13.98
CA SER A 46 18.10 -6.68 -13.61
C SER A 46 17.93 -7.66 -14.77
N ALA A 47 17.76 -7.16 -16.01
CA ALA A 47 17.70 -7.97 -17.21
C ALA A 47 19.04 -8.66 -17.48
N ALA A 48 20.16 -7.92 -17.39
CA ALA A 48 21.49 -8.49 -17.56
C ALA A 48 21.76 -9.64 -16.56
N ASN A 49 21.36 -9.48 -15.30
CA ASN A 49 21.46 -10.54 -14.30
C ASN A 49 20.65 -11.79 -14.67
N PHE A 50 19.46 -11.62 -15.24
CA PHE A 50 18.65 -12.74 -15.73
C PHE A 50 19.26 -13.41 -16.96
N THR A 51 19.87 -12.65 -17.87
CA THR A 51 20.56 -13.21 -19.02
C THR A 51 21.76 -14.05 -18.60
N VAL A 52 22.52 -13.62 -17.59
CA VAL A 52 23.62 -14.41 -16.98
C VAL A 52 23.10 -15.72 -16.37
N GLN A 53 21.86 -15.75 -15.89
CA GLN A 53 21.20 -16.96 -15.39
C GLN A 53 20.64 -17.86 -16.50
N GLY A 54 20.87 -17.54 -17.78
CA GLY A 54 20.45 -18.35 -18.92
C GLY A 54 19.05 -18.04 -19.44
N ILE A 55 18.40 -16.98 -18.97
CA ILE A 55 17.11 -16.51 -19.51
C ILE A 55 17.37 -15.79 -20.84
N SER A 56 16.55 -16.04 -21.86
CA SER A 56 16.68 -15.33 -23.14
C SER A 56 16.55 -13.81 -22.96
N PRO A 57 17.23 -12.98 -23.78
CA PRO A 57 17.19 -11.52 -23.61
C PRO A 57 15.78 -10.93 -23.54
N ASP A 58 14.86 -11.38 -24.39
CA ASP A 58 13.47 -10.89 -24.40
C ASP A 58 12.70 -11.27 -23.12
N ALA A 59 12.89 -12.50 -22.64
CA ALA A 59 12.28 -12.96 -21.39
C ALA A 59 12.92 -12.29 -20.16
N ALA A 60 14.22 -12.01 -20.20
CA ALA A 60 14.96 -11.31 -19.16
C ALA A 60 14.48 -9.85 -18.99
N GLN A 61 14.24 -9.15 -20.11
CA GLN A 61 13.69 -7.80 -20.09
C GLN A 61 12.27 -7.77 -19.50
N THR A 62 11.43 -8.72 -19.92
CA THR A 62 10.06 -8.86 -19.39
C THR A 62 10.07 -9.18 -17.89
N ALA A 63 10.97 -10.06 -17.44
CA ALA A 63 11.13 -10.40 -16.04
C ALA A 63 11.61 -9.20 -15.19
N ALA A 64 12.54 -8.39 -15.72
CA ALA A 64 13.01 -7.17 -15.07
C ALA A 64 11.88 -6.14 -14.86
N LEU A 65 11.05 -5.92 -15.87
CA LEU A 65 9.87 -5.04 -15.77
C LEU A 65 8.84 -5.59 -14.77
N LYS A 66 8.61 -6.90 -14.75
CA LYS A 66 7.73 -7.54 -13.77
C LYS A 66 8.25 -7.39 -12.33
N ASN A 67 9.57 -7.48 -12.14
CA ASN A 67 10.18 -7.22 -10.84
C ASN A 67 10.01 -5.77 -10.40
N LEU A 68 10.20 -4.82 -11.32
CA LEU A 68 9.98 -3.40 -11.05
C LEU A 68 8.53 -3.12 -10.64
N SER A 69 7.55 -3.68 -11.36
CA SER A 69 6.13 -3.51 -11.02
C SER A 69 5.76 -4.15 -9.67
N ALA A 70 6.33 -5.32 -9.36
CA ALA A 70 6.15 -5.95 -8.05
C ALA A 70 6.73 -5.11 -6.91
N LEU A 71 7.89 -4.47 -7.13
CA LEU A 71 8.49 -3.56 -6.16
C LEU A 71 7.62 -2.31 -5.96
N ALA A 72 7.16 -1.68 -7.04
CA ALA A 72 6.29 -0.52 -6.96
C ALA A 72 4.97 -0.84 -6.22
N LEU A 73 4.38 -2.02 -6.47
CA LEU A 73 3.19 -2.48 -5.76
C LEU A 73 3.45 -2.73 -4.28
N ARG A 74 4.62 -3.26 -3.92
CA ARG A 74 5.01 -3.43 -2.53
C ARG A 74 5.14 -2.08 -1.81
N GLU A 75 5.78 -1.09 -2.43
CA GLU A 75 5.90 0.25 -1.85
C GLU A 75 4.55 0.94 -1.70
N ALA A 76 3.69 0.84 -2.72
CA ALA A 76 2.33 1.36 -2.68
C ALA A 76 1.50 0.77 -1.53
N ARG A 77 1.64 -0.54 -1.27
CA ARG A 77 1.00 -1.21 -0.13
C ARG A 77 1.54 -0.68 1.20
N THR A 78 2.86 -0.50 1.33
CA THR A 78 3.47 0.07 2.53
C THR A 78 2.91 1.46 2.85
N GLN A 79 2.79 2.33 1.84
CA GLN A 79 2.18 3.65 1.99
C GLN A 79 0.70 3.57 2.37
N ALA A 80 -0.06 2.67 1.74
CA ALA A 80 -1.47 2.46 2.07
C ALA A 80 -1.69 1.92 3.50
N PHE A 81 -0.77 1.08 4.01
CA PHE A 81 -0.79 0.66 5.41
C PHE A 81 -0.56 1.82 6.37
N SER A 82 0.35 2.74 6.04
CA SER A 82 0.54 3.97 6.83
C SER A 82 -0.75 4.79 6.87
N ASP A 83 -1.41 4.97 5.73
CA ASP A 83 -2.70 5.68 5.65
C ASP A 83 -3.77 4.99 6.53
N ALA A 84 -3.82 3.65 6.53
CA ALA A 84 -4.77 2.90 7.37
C ALA A 84 -4.51 3.09 8.87
N PHE A 85 -3.25 3.15 9.31
CA PHE A 85 -2.92 3.47 10.70
C PHE A 85 -3.34 4.89 11.09
N TYR A 86 -3.19 5.86 10.19
CA TYR A 86 -3.72 7.21 10.42
C TYR A 86 -5.23 7.20 10.62
N LEU A 87 -5.98 6.42 9.84
CA LEU A 87 -7.43 6.28 10.01
C LEU A 87 -7.78 5.68 11.38
N ILE A 88 -7.09 4.62 11.80
CA ILE A 88 -7.30 3.97 13.11
C ILE A 88 -6.97 4.96 14.24
N MET A 89 -5.86 5.68 14.14
CA MET A 89 -5.46 6.71 15.10
C MET A 89 -6.55 7.78 15.24
N MET A 90 -7.07 8.30 14.13
CA MET A 90 -8.18 9.26 14.16
C MET A 90 -9.43 8.68 14.82
N GLY A 91 -9.76 7.41 14.56
CA GLY A 91 -10.85 6.72 15.24
C GLY A 91 -10.68 6.69 16.76
N PHE A 92 -9.48 6.40 17.26
CA PHE A 92 -9.18 6.44 18.68
C PHE A 92 -9.19 7.85 19.27
N LEU A 93 -8.66 8.84 18.55
CA LEU A 93 -8.71 10.23 18.99
C LEU A 93 -10.16 10.72 19.12
N LEU A 94 -11.02 10.42 18.13
CA LEU A 94 -12.45 10.74 18.19
C LEU A 94 -13.12 10.04 19.38
N ALA A 95 -12.85 8.75 19.59
CA ALA A 95 -13.37 8.02 20.74
C ALA A 95 -12.94 8.65 22.07
N ALA A 96 -11.65 9.01 22.20
CA ALA A 96 -11.11 9.66 23.38
C ALA A 96 -11.75 11.02 23.66
N LEU A 97 -11.98 11.83 22.62
CA LEU A 97 -12.67 13.12 22.72
C LEU A 97 -14.14 12.99 23.13
N LEU A 98 -14.79 11.87 22.82
CA LEU A 98 -16.17 11.60 23.22
C LEU A 98 -16.30 11.13 24.67
N VAL A 99 -15.24 10.61 25.29
CA VAL A 99 -15.24 10.14 26.70
C VAL A 99 -15.79 11.17 27.69
N PRO A 100 -15.35 12.45 27.72
CA PRO A 100 -15.88 13.43 28.67
C PRO A 100 -17.38 13.74 28.48
N LEU A 101 -17.96 13.45 27.31
CA LEU A 101 -19.39 13.63 27.04
C LEU A 101 -20.24 12.43 27.53
N MET A 102 -19.61 11.34 27.94
CA MET A 102 -20.31 10.15 28.42
C MET A 102 -20.93 10.41 29.80
N LYS A 103 -22.25 10.21 29.90
CA LYS A 103 -22.97 10.31 31.17
C LYS A 103 -22.60 9.13 32.06
N LYS A 104 -22.48 9.36 33.38
CA LYS A 104 -22.34 8.28 34.36
C LYS A 104 -23.50 7.30 34.21
N PRO A 105 -23.25 5.99 34.10
CA PRO A 105 -24.32 5.00 34.14
C PRO A 105 -25.03 5.09 35.50
N PRO A 106 -26.36 4.86 35.54
CA PRO A 106 -27.10 4.86 36.80
C PRO A 106 -26.47 3.84 37.75
N ALA A 107 -26.21 4.25 38.99
CA ALA A 107 -25.76 3.33 40.04
C ALA A 107 -26.90 2.34 40.31
N HIS A 108 -26.60 1.05 40.18
CA HIS A 108 -27.44 -0.04 40.67
C HIS A 108 -27.29 -0.20 42.18
#